data_AF-A0A2H4PKD0-F1
#
_entry.id   AF-A0A2H4PKD0-F1
#
_cell.length_a   1.000
_cell.length_b   1.000
_cell.length_c   1.000
_cell.angle_alpha   90.00
_cell.angle_beta   90.00
_cell.angle_gamma   90.00
#
_symmetry.space_group_name_H-M   'P 1'
#
loop_
_entity.id
_entity.type
_entity.pdbx_description
1 polymer ?
#
loop_
_entity_poly.entity_id
_entity_poly.type
_entity_poly.pdbx_seq_one_letter_code
_entity_poly.pdbx_strand_id
1 'polypeptide(L)'
;MEACGGANHWYRTFMGMGIPTQLISPQHVKPYVKSNKNDRNDAQAIAEAASRASMRFVRGKTVEQQDVQALLKIRDRLVKSRTALINEIRGLLQEYGLTMARGAKRFYEELPLILASEAVGLTPRMKRVLNCLYTEL
;
A
#
# COMPACT_ATOMS: atom_id res chain seq x y z
N MET A 1 6.81 15.77 -18.60
CA MET A 1 5.77 15.92 -17.54
C MET A 1 6.28 15.32 -16.24
N GLU A 2 5.77 15.75 -15.09
CA GLU A 2 6.08 15.10 -13.81
C GLU A 2 5.29 13.77 -13.66
N ALA A 3 5.92 12.75 -13.07
CA ALA A 3 5.30 11.46 -12.78
C ALA A 3 4.41 11.51 -11.53
N CYS A 4 3.34 12.30 -11.59
CA CYS A 4 2.35 12.47 -10.53
C CYS A 4 1.09 11.59 -10.74
N GLY A 5 0.07 11.77 -9.89
CA GLY A 5 -1.23 11.12 -10.05
C GLY A 5 -1.82 11.40 -11.43
N GLY A 6 -2.21 10.36 -12.17
CA GLY A 6 -2.73 10.50 -13.53
C GLY A 6 -1.68 10.63 -14.64
N ALA A 7 -0.40 10.79 -14.32
CA ALA A 7 0.65 10.99 -15.34
C ALA A 7 0.79 9.82 -16.33
N ASN A 8 0.56 8.56 -15.89
CA ASN A 8 0.62 7.41 -16.80
C ASN A 8 -0.54 7.40 -17.80
N HIS A 9 -1.72 7.90 -17.43
CA HIS A 9 -2.84 8.04 -18.35
C HIS A 9 -2.48 9.05 -19.45
N TRP A 10 -2.10 10.27 -19.06
CA TRP A 10 -1.72 11.31 -20.00
C TRP A 10 -0.50 10.96 -20.86
N TYR A 11 0.50 10.28 -20.28
CA TYR A 11 1.63 9.75 -21.03
C TYR A 11 1.17 8.87 -22.19
N ARG A 12 0.28 7.90 -21.94
CA ARG A 12 -0.25 7.02 -22.99
C ARG A 12 -1.09 7.78 -24.00
N THR A 13 -1.93 8.71 -23.53
CA THR A 13 -2.76 9.56 -24.41
C THR A 13 -1.91 10.37 -25.38
N PHE A 14 -0.90 11.08 -24.88
CA PHE A 14 -0.03 11.90 -25.73
C PHE A 14 0.83 11.05 -26.66
N MET A 15 1.40 9.95 -26.17
CA MET A 15 2.13 9.01 -27.03
C MET A 15 1.24 8.43 -28.13
N GLY A 16 -0.04 8.12 -27.83
CA GLY A 16 -1.02 7.66 -28.82
C GLY A 16 -1.41 8.71 -29.86
N MET A 17 -1.31 9.99 -29.51
CA MET A 17 -1.45 11.12 -30.45
C MET A 17 -0.17 11.41 -31.25
N GLY A 18 0.90 10.64 -31.05
CA GLY A 18 2.20 10.85 -31.70
C GLY A 18 3.03 11.97 -31.08
N ILE A 19 2.66 12.48 -29.90
CA ILE A 19 3.41 13.53 -29.19
C ILE A 19 4.48 12.87 -28.31
N PRO A 20 5.78 13.06 -28.60
CA PRO A 20 6.85 12.49 -27.79
C PRO A 20 6.75 13.01 -26.36
N THR A 21 6.47 12.10 -25.42
CA THR A 21 6.25 12.46 -24.02
C THR A 21 7.24 11.70 -23.15
N GLN A 22 7.82 12.39 -22.17
CA GLN A 22 8.71 11.81 -21.17
C GLN A 22 8.23 12.19 -19.77
N LEU A 23 8.43 11.27 -18.81
CA LEU A 23 8.07 11.48 -17.42
C LEU A 23 9.32 11.74 -16.57
N ILE A 24 9.25 12.69 -15.65
CA ILE A 24 10.31 13.02 -14.69
C ILE A 24 9.81 12.68 -13.29
N SER A 25 10.64 12.03 -12.48
CA SER A 25 10.30 11.75 -11.08
C SER A 25 10.07 13.05 -10.31
N PRO A 26 9.05 13.15 -9.44
CA PRO A 26 8.86 14.31 -8.55
C PRO A 26 10.11 14.66 -7.74
N GLN A 27 10.90 13.67 -7.37
CA GLN A 27 12.16 13.87 -6.63
C GLN A 27 13.20 14.63 -7.45
N HIS A 28 13.17 14.52 -8.78
CA HIS A 28 14.05 15.25 -9.67
C HIS A 28 13.51 16.64 -10.04
N VAL A 29 12.19 16.86 -9.93
CA VAL A 29 11.56 18.17 -10.18
C VAL A 29 11.68 19.08 -8.95
N LYS A 30 11.51 18.53 -7.74
CA LYS A 30 11.50 19.28 -6.47
C LYS A 30 12.65 20.28 -6.28
N PRO A 31 13.92 19.96 -6.62
CA PRO A 31 15.03 20.92 -6.46
C PRO A 31 14.90 22.20 -7.30
N TYR A 32 14.07 22.20 -8.35
CA TYR A 32 13.88 23.32 -9.27
C TYR A 32 12.67 24.21 -8.92
N VAL A 33 11.92 23.87 -7.87
CA VAL A 33 10.78 24.67 -7.39
C VAL A 33 11.32 25.82 -6.54
N LYS A 34 11.20 27.06 -7.05
CA LYS A 34 11.86 28.25 -6.46
C LYS A 34 11.06 28.97 -5.37
N SER A 35 9.74 28.80 -5.32
CA SER A 35 8.87 29.44 -4.34
C SER A 35 7.61 28.62 -4.06
N ASN A 36 6.61 29.21 -3.41
CA ASN A 36 5.36 28.54 -3.07
C ASN A 36 4.74 27.82 -4.27
N LYS A 37 4.10 26.69 -3.98
CA LYS A 37 3.51 25.84 -5.01
C LYS A 37 2.38 26.57 -5.73
N ASN A 38 2.52 26.70 -7.05
CA ASN A 38 1.47 27.11 -7.97
C ASN A 38 1.76 26.50 -9.35
N ASP A 39 0.75 26.48 -10.23
CA ASP A 39 0.87 25.80 -11.53
C ASP A 39 2.00 26.37 -12.40
N ARG A 40 2.23 27.70 -12.33
CA ARG A 40 3.30 28.37 -13.06
C ARG A 40 4.69 27.90 -12.62
N ASN A 41 4.90 27.85 -11.31
CA ASN A 41 6.17 27.44 -10.71
C ASN A 41 6.44 25.95 -10.96
N ASP A 42 5.40 25.11 -10.88
CA ASP A 42 5.50 23.68 -11.17
C ASP A 42 5.86 23.45 -12.65
N ALA A 43 5.20 24.15 -13.58
CA ALA A 43 5.53 24.09 -15.00
C ALA A 43 6.98 24.55 -15.30
N GLN A 44 7.41 25.64 -14.67
CA GLN A 44 8.77 26.14 -14.80
C GLN A 44 9.79 25.13 -14.26
N ALA A 45 9.54 24.55 -13.08
CA ALA A 45 10.42 23.55 -12.48
C ALA A 45 10.55 22.29 -13.35
N ILE A 46 9.44 21.83 -13.95
CA ILE A 46 9.45 20.69 -14.88
C ILE A 46 10.28 21.01 -16.13
N ALA A 47 10.11 22.20 -16.71
CA ALA A 47 10.87 22.62 -17.88
C ALA A 47 12.38 22.75 -17.58
N GLU A 48 12.71 23.35 -16.44
CA GLU A 48 14.09 23.51 -15.99
C GLU A 48 14.76 22.16 -15.73
N ALA A 49 14.05 21.24 -15.05
CA ALA A 49 14.49 19.86 -14.85
C ALA A 49 14.71 19.14 -16.20
N ALA A 50 13.74 19.22 -17.12
CA ALA A 50 13.81 18.55 -18.42
C ALA A 50 15.00 19.01 -19.27
N SER A 51 15.44 20.26 -19.12
CA SER A 51 16.56 20.83 -19.89
C SER A 51 17.95 20.33 -19.49
N ARG A 52 18.09 19.62 -18.35
CA ARG A 52 19.40 19.16 -17.86
C ARG A 52 19.88 17.95 -18.66
N ALA A 53 21.10 18.02 -19.18
CA ALA A 53 21.71 16.91 -19.94
C ALA A 53 21.82 15.60 -19.13
N SER A 54 21.97 15.71 -17.80
CA SER A 54 22.05 14.56 -16.88
C SER A 54 20.68 14.07 -16.40
N MET A 55 19.56 14.60 -16.94
CA MET A 55 18.22 14.28 -16.46
C MET A 55 17.87 12.81 -16.72
N ARG A 56 17.30 12.16 -15.72
CA ARG A 56 16.82 10.79 -15.80
C ARG A 56 15.29 10.77 -15.86
N PHE A 57 14.78 10.18 -16.93
CA PHE A 57 13.36 10.01 -17.15
C PHE A 57 12.86 8.68 -16.61
N VAL A 58 11.61 8.67 -16.16
CA VAL A 58 10.89 7.48 -15.73
C VAL A 58 10.11 6.94 -16.92
N ARG A 59 10.11 5.62 -17.10
CA ARG A 59 9.29 4.98 -18.12
C ARG A 59 7.81 5.06 -17.73
N GLY A 60 6.97 5.52 -18.66
CA GLY A 60 5.52 5.43 -18.50
C GLY A 60 5.07 3.98 -18.52
N LYS A 61 4.05 3.66 -17.72
CA LYS A 61 3.52 2.30 -17.61
C LYS A 61 2.41 2.04 -18.63
N THR A 62 2.40 0.84 -19.19
CA THR A 62 1.20 0.32 -19.87
C THR A 62 0.06 0.11 -18.87
N VAL A 63 -1.14 -0.17 -19.37
CA VAL A 63 -2.30 -0.46 -18.50
C VAL A 63 -2.03 -1.74 -17.70
N GLU A 64 -1.53 -2.78 -18.34
CA GLU A 64 -1.25 -4.08 -17.73
C GLU A 64 -0.16 -3.95 -16.64
N GLN A 65 0.88 -3.15 -16.89
CA GLN A 65 1.90 -2.84 -15.88
C GLN A 65 1.33 -2.07 -14.68
N GLN A 66 0.37 -1.19 -14.93
CA GLN A 66 -0.34 -0.45 -13.88
C GLN A 66 -1.24 -1.38 -13.06
N ASP A 67 -1.88 -2.37 -13.69
CA ASP A 67 -2.70 -3.38 -13.04
C ASP A 67 -1.86 -4.27 -12.11
N VAL A 68 -0.72 -4.77 -12.59
CA VAL A 68 0.23 -5.54 -11.76
C VAL A 68 0.69 -4.71 -10.55
N GLN A 69 0.98 -3.42 -10.75
CA GLN A 69 1.34 -2.54 -9.63
C GLN A 69 0.19 -2.39 -8.63
N ALA A 70 -1.06 -2.27 -9.10
CA ALA A 70 -2.23 -2.18 -8.24
C ALA A 70 -2.42 -3.48 -7.43
N LEU A 71 -2.31 -4.64 -8.08
CA LEU A 71 -2.39 -5.95 -7.42
C LEU A 71 -1.35 -6.10 -6.30
N LEU A 72 -0.09 -5.72 -6.56
CA LEU A 72 0.97 -5.78 -5.54
C LEU A 72 0.68 -4.87 -4.34
N LYS A 73 0.15 -3.67 -4.57
CA LYS A 73 -0.25 -2.75 -3.50
C LYS A 73 -1.42 -3.29 -2.69
N ILE A 74 -2.43 -3.85 -3.36
CA ILE A 74 -3.58 -4.47 -2.69
C ILE A 74 -3.12 -5.64 -1.83
N ARG A 75 -2.26 -6.52 -2.38
CA ARG A 75 -1.68 -7.65 -1.64
C ARG A 75 -0.91 -7.17 -0.40
N ASP A 76 -0.03 -6.18 -0.54
CA ASP A 76 0.73 -5.63 0.59
C ASP A 76 -0.19 -5.09 1.70
N ARG A 77 -1.23 -4.33 1.31
CA ARG A 77 -2.26 -3.86 2.25
C ARG A 77 -2.96 -5.02 2.96
N LEU A 78 -3.43 -6.02 2.22
CA LEU A 78 -4.13 -7.19 2.77
C LEU A 78 -3.24 -7.98 3.74
N VAL A 79 -1.96 -8.19 3.38
CA VAL A 79 -1.00 -8.88 4.26
C VAL A 79 -0.77 -8.10 5.55
N LYS A 80 -0.65 -6.77 5.48
CA LYS A 80 -0.53 -5.90 6.66
C LYS A 80 -1.79 -5.94 7.52
N SER A 81 -2.97 -5.79 6.93
CA SER A 81 -4.26 -5.87 7.64
C SER A 81 -4.44 -7.22 8.33
N ARG A 82 -4.20 -8.34 7.63
CA ARG A 82 -4.24 -9.68 8.20
C ARG A 82 -3.29 -9.82 9.39
N THR A 83 -2.07 -9.32 9.25
CA THR A 83 -1.05 -9.41 10.31
C THR A 83 -1.41 -8.55 11.52
N ALA A 84 -1.95 -7.35 11.30
CA ALA A 84 -2.43 -6.48 12.36
C ALA A 84 -3.57 -7.13 13.14
N LEU A 85 -4.56 -7.69 12.45
CA LEU A 85 -5.71 -8.35 13.08
C LEU A 85 -5.31 -9.61 13.85
N ILE A 86 -4.38 -10.42 13.32
CA ILE A 86 -3.79 -11.55 14.05
C ILE A 86 -3.11 -11.08 15.34
N ASN A 87 -2.37 -9.97 15.29
CA ASN A 87 -1.67 -9.44 16.46
C ASN A 87 -2.64 -8.82 17.49
N GLU A 88 -3.73 -8.20 17.03
CA GLU A 88 -4.81 -7.72 17.88
C GLU A 88 -5.45 -8.87 18.66
N ILE A 89 -5.84 -9.95 17.98
CA ILE A 89 -6.41 -11.13 18.61
C ILE A 89 -5.45 -11.75 19.63
N ARG A 90 -4.15 -11.85 19.29
CA ARG A 90 -3.13 -12.32 20.24
C ARG A 90 -3.03 -11.43 21.47
N GLY A 91 -3.03 -10.11 21.29
CA GLY A 91 -2.97 -9.15 22.40
C GLY A 91 -4.19 -9.30 23.31
N LEU A 92 -5.39 -9.41 22.74
CA LEU A 92 -6.61 -9.65 23.50
C LEU A 92 -6.54 -10.95 24.30
N LEU A 93 -6.08 -12.05 23.70
CA LEU A 93 -5.93 -13.33 24.38
C LEU A 93 -4.90 -13.27 25.52
N GLN A 94 -3.84 -12.47 25.35
CA GLN A 94 -2.79 -12.29 26.36
C GLN A 94 -3.33 -11.66 27.66
N GLU A 95 -4.32 -10.76 27.57
CA GLU A 95 -5.01 -10.19 28.74
C GLU A 95 -5.75 -11.27 29.57
N TYR A 96 -6.11 -12.40 28.95
CA TYR A 96 -6.69 -13.56 29.61
C TYR A 96 -5.65 -14.63 29.97
N GLY A 97 -4.36 -14.32 29.89
CA GLY A 97 -3.25 -15.23 30.19
C GLY A 97 -3.01 -16.29 29.10
N LEU A 98 -3.64 -16.15 27.93
CA LEU A 98 -3.53 -17.11 26.84
C LEU A 98 -2.47 -16.64 25.85
N THR A 99 -1.37 -17.38 25.76
CA THR A 99 -0.28 -17.07 24.84
C THR A 99 -0.33 -18.00 23.63
N MET A 100 -0.11 -17.43 22.44
CA MET A 100 -0.09 -18.16 21.17
C MET A 100 1.29 -18.09 20.53
N ALA A 101 1.66 -19.11 19.78
CA ALA A 101 2.92 -19.08 19.03
C ALA A 101 2.87 -18.02 17.92
N ARG A 102 4.04 -17.44 17.59
CA ARG A 102 4.17 -16.46 16.50
C ARG A 102 3.97 -17.11 15.13
N GLY A 103 3.48 -16.32 14.17
CA GLY A 103 3.28 -16.71 12.77
C GLY A 103 1.82 -17.01 12.42
N ALA A 104 1.42 -16.71 11.18
CA ALA A 104 0.02 -16.85 10.75
C ALA A 104 -0.46 -18.31 10.76
N LYS A 105 0.38 -19.25 10.30
CA LYS A 105 0.04 -20.68 10.27
C LYS A 105 -0.36 -21.19 11.66
N ARG A 106 0.49 -20.95 12.66
CA ARG A 106 0.23 -21.34 14.06
C ARG A 106 -1.04 -20.71 14.61
N PHE A 107 -1.29 -19.45 14.26
CA PHE A 107 -2.52 -18.77 14.66
C PHE A 107 -3.78 -19.48 14.14
N TYR A 108 -3.82 -19.85 12.86
CA TYR A 108 -4.96 -20.57 12.27
C TYR A 108 -5.13 -21.99 12.85
N GLU A 109 -4.04 -22.63 13.32
CA GLU A 109 -4.09 -23.93 13.99
C GLU A 109 -4.57 -23.82 15.44
N GLU A 110 -4.11 -22.82 16.19
CA GLU A 110 -4.32 -22.70 17.64
C GLU A 110 -5.64 -22.00 18.02
N LEU A 111 -6.04 -20.94 17.31
CA LEU A 111 -7.22 -20.16 17.70
C LEU A 111 -8.52 -20.99 17.75
N PRO A 112 -8.84 -21.84 16.76
CA PRO A 112 -10.04 -22.67 16.82
C PRO A 112 -10.07 -23.60 18.03
N LEU A 113 -8.90 -24.13 18.42
CA LEU A 113 -8.76 -25.01 19.60
C LEU A 113 -9.04 -24.24 20.90
N ILE A 114 -8.54 -23.00 21.00
CA ILE A 114 -8.80 -22.12 22.16
C ILE A 114 -10.29 -21.78 22.25
N LEU A 115 -10.93 -21.44 21.13
CA LEU A 115 -12.35 -21.07 21.12
C LEU A 115 -13.27 -22.26 21.46
N ALA A 116 -12.93 -23.46 20.99
CA ALA A 116 -13.68 -24.69 21.25
C ALA A 116 -13.54 -25.20 22.69
N SER A 117 -12.43 -24.89 23.37
CA SER A 117 -12.19 -25.39 24.72
C SER A 117 -13.04 -24.68 25.78
N GLU A 118 -13.76 -25.46 26.59
CA GLU A 118 -14.54 -24.95 27.74
C GLU A 118 -13.69 -24.66 28.96
N ALA A 119 -12.47 -25.22 29.04
CA ALA A 119 -11.53 -25.00 30.13
C ALA A 119 -10.87 -23.61 30.09
N VAL A 120 -11.06 -22.87 28.99
CA VAL A 120 -10.48 -21.54 28.80
C VAL A 120 -11.38 -20.53 29.49
N GLY A 121 -10.83 -19.70 30.38
CA GLY A 121 -11.53 -18.65 31.15
C GLY A 121 -12.12 -17.49 30.32
N LEU A 122 -12.44 -17.73 29.05
CA LEU A 122 -13.09 -16.78 28.15
C LEU A 122 -14.61 -16.88 28.28
N THR A 123 -15.27 -15.73 28.46
CA THR A 123 -16.73 -15.66 28.43
C THR A 123 -17.29 -16.01 27.05
N PRO A 124 -18.53 -16.50 26.95
CA PRO A 124 -19.20 -16.74 25.66
C PRO A 124 -19.27 -15.48 24.78
N ARG A 125 -19.33 -14.28 25.38
CA ARG A 125 -19.28 -13.01 24.65
C ARG A 125 -17.91 -12.81 23.99
N MET A 126 -16.82 -13.02 24.73
CA MET A 126 -15.47 -12.85 24.19
C MET A 126 -15.19 -13.85 23.07
N LYS A 127 -15.60 -15.11 23.24
CA LYS A 127 -15.49 -16.13 22.19
C LYS A 127 -16.20 -15.71 20.89
N ARG A 128 -17.40 -15.11 20.98
CA ARG A 128 -18.11 -14.58 19.81
C ARG A 128 -17.35 -13.42 19.14
N VAL A 129 -16.82 -12.47 19.91
CA VAL A 129 -16.05 -11.35 19.37
C VAL A 129 -14.81 -11.85 18.62
N LEU A 130 -14.04 -12.75 19.25
CA LEU A 130 -12.86 -13.34 18.62
C LEU A 130 -13.21 -14.12 17.35
N ASN A 131 -14.36 -14.81 17.33
CA ASN A 131 -14.83 -15.51 16.15
C ASN A 131 -15.23 -14.55 15.01
N CYS A 132 -15.85 -13.40 15.33
CA CYS A 132 -16.12 -12.37 14.33
C CYS A 132 -14.82 -11.83 13.71
N LEU A 133 -13.82 -11.50 14.55
CA LEU A 133 -12.52 -11.06 14.06
C LEU A 133 -11.82 -12.15 13.24
N TYR A 134 -11.98 -13.41 13.61
CA TYR A 134 -11.45 -14.54 12.83
C TYR A 134 -12.09 -14.67 11.45
N THR A 135 -13.39 -14.36 11.29
CA THR A 135 -14.06 -14.40 9.99
C THR A 135 -13.65 -13.26 9.04
N GLU A 136 -13.00 -12.22 9.55
CA GLU A 136 -12.44 -11.13 8.72
C GLU A 136 -11.07 -11.50 8.08
N LEU A 137 -10.44 -12.58 8.55
CA LEU A 137 -9.13 -13.07 8.08
C LEU A 137 -9.23 -14.01 6.88
#